data_AF-A0A831VMI3-F1
#
_entry.id   AF-A0A831VMI3-F1
#
_cell.length_a   1.000
_cell.length_b   1.000
_cell.length_c   1.000
_cell.angle_alpha   90.00
_cell.angle_beta   90.00
_cell.angle_gamma   90.00
#
_symmetry.space_group_name_H-M   'P 1'
#
loop_
_entity.id
_entity.type
_entity.pdbx_description
1 polymer ?
#
loop_
_entity_poly.entity_id
_entity_poly.type
_entity_poly.pdbx_seq_one_letter_code
_entity_poly.pdbx_strand_id
1 'polypeptide(L)' 'MANLILDERDQKFVLFEMLEVDKLCEKPRYQEFSLELFDMILAEAQKLAVNEVFPTLVDGDREGCRLEDG' A
#
# COMPACT_ATOMS: atom_id res chain seq x y z
N MET A 1 -15.92 8.42 1.22
CA MET A 1 -15.24 9.03 0.06
C MET A 1 -14.41 7.94 -0.57
N ALA A 2 -14.56 7.68 -1.87
CA ALA A 2 -13.65 6.78 -2.56
C ALA A 2 -12.22 7.35 -2.41
N ASN A 3 -11.25 6.50 -2.08
CA ASN A 3 -9.86 6.92 -2.01
C ASN A 3 -9.42 7.36 -3.42
N LEU A 4 -8.76 8.53 -3.52
CA LEU A 4 -8.47 9.16 -4.82
C LEU A 4 -7.45 8.39 -5.66
N ILE A 5 -6.62 7.56 -5.03
CA ILE A 5 -5.45 6.94 -5.66
C ILE A 5 -5.45 5.42 -5.63
N LEU A 6 -6.39 4.78 -4.93
CA LEU A 6 -6.46 3.32 -4.86
C LEU A 6 -7.90 2.84 -4.59
N ASP A 7 -8.20 1.62 -5.04
CA ASP A 7 -9.42 0.90 -4.68
C ASP A 7 -9.09 -0.20 -3.66
N GLU A 8 -9.48 0.03 -2.41
CA GLU A 8 -9.25 -0.91 -1.31
C GLU A 8 -9.97 -2.24 -1.51
N ARG A 9 -11.16 -2.20 -2.11
CA ARG A 9 -11.99 -3.40 -2.26
C ARG A 9 -11.37 -4.34 -3.28
N ASP A 10 -10.88 -3.78 -4.38
CA ASP A 10 -10.19 -4.53 -5.44
C ASP A 10 -8.89 -5.15 -4.91
N GLN A 11 -8.07 -4.40 -4.16
CA GLN A 11 -6.86 -4.95 -3.54
C GLN A 11 -7.16 -6.12 -2.60
N LYS A 12 -8.18 -5.98 -1.73
CA LYS A 12 -8.59 -7.07 -0.85
C LYS A 12 -9.13 -8.27 -1.62
N PHE A 13 -9.88 -8.05 -2.70
CA PHE A 13 -10.36 -9.11 -3.57
C PHE A 13 -9.19 -9.89 -4.18
N VAL A 14 -8.23 -9.20 -4.80
CA VAL A 14 -7.07 -9.84 -5.43
C VAL A 14 -6.26 -10.64 -4.40
N LEU A 15 -5.97 -10.05 -3.23
CA LEU A 15 -5.13 -10.70 -2.24
C LEU A 15 -5.82 -11.90 -1.58
N PHE A 16 -7.05 -11.74 -1.09
CA PHE A 16 -7.66 -12.74 -0.21
C PHE A 16 -8.66 -13.65 -0.92
N GLU A 17 -9.30 -13.20 -1.99
CA GLU A 17 -10.29 -14.03 -2.71
C GLU A 17 -9.68 -14.71 -3.94
N MET A 18 -8.89 -13.98 -4.72
CA MET A 18 -8.29 -14.53 -5.94
C MET A 18 -7.01 -15.33 -5.65
N LEU A 19 -6.12 -14.77 -4.83
CA LEU A 19 -4.80 -15.35 -4.57
C LEU A 19 -4.71 -16.14 -3.27
N GLU A 20 -5.69 -16.00 -2.37
CA GLU A 20 -5.76 -16.69 -1.08
C GLU A 20 -4.44 -16.57 -0.29
N VAL A 21 -3.88 -15.36 -0.21
CA VAL A 21 -2.53 -15.12 0.36
C VAL A 21 -2.43 -15.49 1.84
N ASP A 22 -3.54 -15.56 2.56
CA ASP A 22 -3.63 -16.02 3.95
C ASP A 22 -3.14 -17.47 4.10
N LYS A 23 -3.28 -18.32 3.07
CA LYS A 23 -2.73 -19.69 3.07
C LYS A 23 -1.21 -19.73 3.13
N LEU A 24 -0.53 -18.63 2.79
CA LEU A 24 0.93 -18.57 2.91
C LEU A 24 1.38 -18.69 4.37
N CYS A 25 0.56 -18.22 5.32
CA CYS A 25 0.85 -18.28 6.75
C CYS A 25 0.95 -19.72 7.29
N GLU A 26 0.40 -20.71 6.57
CA GLU A 26 0.57 -22.13 6.90
C GLU A 26 2.01 -22.62 6.68
N LYS A 27 2.80 -21.94 5.83
CA LYS A 27 4.18 -22.32 5.52
C LYS A 27 5.13 -21.82 6.61
N PRO A 28 6.13 -22.62 7.05
CA PRO A 28 7.07 -22.23 8.10
C PRO A 28 7.73 -20.85 7.91
N ARG A 29 7.95 -20.43 6.67
CA ARG A 29 8.55 -19.13 6.34
C ARG A 29 7.67 -17.93 6.72
N TYR A 30 6.35 -18.10 6.79
CA TYR A 30 5.38 -17.02 6.96
C TYR A 30 4.47 -17.22 8.18
N GLN A 31 4.81 -18.15 9.08
CA GLN A 31 3.99 -18.48 10.26
C GLN A 31 3.81 -17.31 11.24
N GLU A 32 4.68 -16.29 11.17
CA GLU A 32 4.58 -15.08 12.00
C GLU A 32 3.52 -14.09 11.48
N PHE A 33 3.01 -14.29 10.25
CA PHE A 33 2.00 -13.41 9.66
C PHE A 33 0.59 -13.92 9.91
N SER A 34 -0.38 -13.00 9.95
CA SER A 34 -1.79 -13.29 10.10
C SER A 34 -2.64 -12.36 9.23
N LEU A 35 -3.92 -12.70 9.06
CA LEU A 35 -4.86 -11.87 8.32
C LEU A 35 -5.00 -10.47 8.97
N GLU A 36 -5.03 -10.43 10.31
CA GLU A 36 -5.10 -9.18 11.07
C GLU A 36 -3.84 -8.31 10.85
N LEU A 37 -2.67 -8.94 10.76
CA LEU A 37 -1.42 -8.24 10.48
C LEU A 37 -1.42 -7.67 9.06
N PHE A 38 -1.92 -8.43 8.07
CA PHE A 38 -2.06 -7.93 6.70
C PHE A 38 -3.02 -6.75 6.62
N ASP A 39 -4.19 -6.84 7.25
CA ASP A 39 -5.16 -5.75 7.29
C ASP A 39 -4.58 -4.48 7.94
N MET A 40 -3.83 -4.64 9.04
CA MET A 40 -3.15 -3.52 9.71
C MET A 40 -2.10 -2.86 8.80
N ILE A 41 -1.26 -3.66 8.14
CA ILE A 41 -0.23 -3.14 7.22
C ILE A 41 -0.87 -2.41 6.04
N LEU A 42 -1.91 -2.98 5.43
CA LEU A 42 -2.60 -2.36 4.31
C LEU A 42 -3.24 -1.02 4.71
N ALA A 43 -3.84 -0.95 5.90
CA ALA A 43 -4.44 0.28 6.41
C ALA A 43 -3.40 1.38 6.68
N GLU A 44 -2.26 1.05 7.31
CA GLU A 44 -1.21 2.04 7.54
C GLU A 44 -0.50 2.47 6.25
N ALA A 45 -0.28 1.53 5.31
CA ALA A 45 0.27 1.85 3.99
C ALA A 45 -0.65 2.81 3.22
N GLN A 46 -1.96 2.58 3.27
CA GLN A 46 -2.94 3.50 2.70
C GLN A 46 -2.87 4.88 3.34
N LYS A 47 -2.84 4.94 4.67
CA LYS A 47 -2.78 6.21 5.40
C LYS A 47 -1.53 7.01 5.03
N LEU A 48 -0.38 6.35 4.94
CA LEU A 48 0.87 6.94 4.47
C LEU A 48 0.74 7.45 3.02
N ALA A 49 0.18 6.62 2.13
CA ALA A 49 0.02 6.98 0.72
C ALA A 49 -0.87 8.22 0.53
N VAL A 50 -1.97 8.33 1.30
CA VAL A 50 -2.92 9.44 1.18
C VAL A 50 -2.41 10.71 1.87
N ASN A 51 -1.82 10.58 3.06
CA ASN A 51 -1.49 11.75 3.88
C ASN A 51 -0.11 12.33 3.58
N GLU A 52 0.86 11.49 3.19
CA GLU A 52 2.25 11.92 3.03
C GLU A 52 2.69 11.86 1.57
N VAL A 53 2.37 10.78 0.85
CA VAL A 53 2.86 10.60 -0.53
C VAL A 53 2.03 11.43 -1.52
N PHE A 54 0.70 11.32 -1.48
CA PHE A 54 -0.18 11.98 -2.44
C PHE A 54 0.00 13.51 -2.50
N PRO A 55 0.15 14.24 -1.38
CA PRO A 55 0.39 15.68 -1.43
C PRO A 55 1.66 16.06 -2.21
N THR A 56 2.69 15.22 -2.20
CA THR A 56 3.96 15.50 -2.89
C THR A 56 3.86 15.40 -4.40
N LEU A 57 2.80 14.77 -4.96
CA LEU A 57 2.70 14.55 -6.40
C LEU A 57 2.58 15.85 -7.19
N VAL A 58 1.81 16.83 -6.67
CA VAL A 58 1.61 18.12 -7.36
C VAL A 58 2.89 18.94 -7.33
N ASP A 59 3.54 19.03 -6.18
CA ASP A 59 4.77 19.81 -6.03
C ASP A 59 5.92 19.15 -6.80
N GLY A 60 6.02 17.81 -6.76
CA GLY A 60 6.99 17.05 -7.53
C GLY A 60 6.86 17.25 -9.04
N ASP A 61 5.64 17.31 -9.58
CA ASP A 61 5.39 17.59 -11.00
C ASP A 61 5.74 19.05 -11.39
N ARG A 62 5.41 20.01 -10.53
CA ARG A 62 5.62 21.44 -10.80
C ARG A 62 7.06 21.90 -10.61
N GLU A 63 7.73 21.41 -9.57
CA GLU A 63 9.07 21.86 -9.18
C GLU A 63 10.15 21.00 -9.82
N GLY A 64 9.91 19.69 -9.92
CA GLY A 64 10.89 18.70 -10.39
C GLY A 64 12.15 18.64 -9.54
N CYS A 65 13.19 17.98 -10.05
CA CYS A 65 14.51 17.99 -9.41
C CYS A 65 15.42 19.00 -10.11
N ARG A 66 16.32 19.63 -9.34
CA ARG A 66 17.40 20.46 -9.86
C ARG A 66 18.74 19.83 -9.50
N LEU A 67 19.66 19.81 -10.46
CA LEU A 67 21.04 19.44 -10.24
C LEU A 67 21.86 20.72 -10.21
N GLU A 68 22.45 21.03 -9.06
CA GLU A 68 23.31 22.19 -8.86
C GLU A 68 24.72 21.68 -8.51
N ASP A 69 25.72 22.08 -9.30
CA ASP A 69 27.14 21.70 -9.16
C ASP A 69 27.50 20.20 -9.28
N GLY A 70 26.59 19.37 -9.79
CA GLY A 70 26.86 17.95 -10.13
C GLY A 70 26.76 17.03 -8.93
#